data_AF-T1BKL6-F1
#
_entry.id   AF-T1BKL6-F1
#
_cell.length_a   1.000
_cell.length_b   1.000
_cell.length_c   1.000
_cell.angle_alpha   90.00
_cell.angle_beta   90.00
_cell.angle_gamma   90.00
#
_symmetry.space_group_name_H-M   'P 1'
#
loop_
_entity.id
_entity.type
_entity.pdbx_description
1 polymer ?
#
loop_
_entity_poly.entity_id
_entity_poly.type
_entity_poly.pdbx_seq_one_letter_code
_entity_poly.pdbx_strand_id
1 'polypeptide(L)'
;MGARLLVDMAHFAGLVAGGAHPSPVPYADVVTLTTHKTLRGPWGGMILCPEDRAKEVDKAVFPGAQGGPLLHAIAGKAAALHAWTQPEMRDYA
;
A
#
# COMPACT_ATOMS: atom_id res chain seq x y z
N MET A 1 -23.04 9.28 13.80
CA MET A 1 -22.88 8.51 12.55
C MET A 1 -21.97 9.31 11.62
N GLY A 2 -20.91 8.69 11.10
CA GLY A 2 -20.01 9.28 10.09
C GLY A 2 -19.45 8.16 9.21
N ALA A 3 -19.42 8.36 7.90
CA ALA A 3 -18.85 7.39 6.97
C ALA A 3 -17.32 7.43 7.04
N ARG A 4 -16.67 6.27 6.81
CA ARG A 4 -15.21 6.18 6.68
C ARG A 4 -14.82 6.39 5.21
N LEU A 5 -13.74 7.10 4.95
CA LEU A 5 -13.18 7.31 3.62
C LEU A 5 -12.12 6.25 3.30
N LEU A 6 -12.42 5.37 2.35
CA LEU A 6 -11.46 4.44 1.77
C LEU A 6 -11.00 4.97 0.40
N VAL A 7 -9.69 5.02 0.18
CA VAL A 7 -9.11 5.31 -1.14
C VAL A 7 -8.34 4.09 -1.64
N ASP A 8 -8.74 3.55 -2.79
CA ASP A 8 -7.94 2.53 -3.48
C ASP A 8 -7.02 3.23 -4.50
N MET A 9 -5.72 3.19 -4.23
CA MET A 9 -4.69 3.78 -5.10
C MET A 9 -3.96 2.78 -5.98
N ALA A 10 -4.53 1.59 -6.23
CA ALA A 10 -3.90 0.53 -7.03
C ALA A 10 -3.28 1.03 -8.34
N HIS A 11 -3.98 1.90 -9.07
CA HIS A 11 -3.53 2.39 -10.38
C HIS A 11 -2.52 3.54 -10.31
N PHE A 12 -2.44 4.29 -9.20
CA PHE A 12 -1.60 5.49 -9.10
C PHE A 12 -0.62 5.48 -7.91
N ALA A 13 -0.46 4.34 -7.23
CA ALA A 13 0.46 4.18 -6.11
C ALA A 13 1.91 4.57 -6.45
N GLY A 14 2.39 4.25 -7.66
CA GLY A 14 3.73 4.66 -8.11
C GLY A 14 3.86 6.18 -8.27
N LEU A 15 2.81 6.84 -8.80
CA LEU A 15 2.80 8.30 -8.94
C LEU A 15 2.81 9.00 -7.57
N VAL A 16 2.13 8.43 -6.58
CA VAL A 16 2.16 8.91 -5.19
C VAL A 16 3.54 8.69 -4.58
N ALA A 17 4.15 7.51 -4.78
CA ALA A 17 5.48 7.20 -4.26
C ALA A 17 6.58 8.09 -4.87
N GLY A 18 6.50 8.39 -6.17
CA GLY A 18 7.42 9.30 -6.87
C GLY A 18 7.14 10.79 -6.63
N GLY A 19 5.96 11.14 -6.09
CA GLY A 19 5.56 12.52 -5.79
C GLY A 19 4.91 13.28 -6.96
N ALA A 20 4.62 12.60 -8.07
CA ALA A 20 3.93 13.16 -9.24
C ALA A 20 2.40 13.29 -9.03
N HIS A 21 1.84 12.61 -8.03
CA HIS A 21 0.42 12.69 -7.67
C HIS A 21 0.26 12.95 -6.15
N PRO A 22 -0.69 13.80 -5.72
CA PRO A 22 -0.96 14.03 -4.30
C PRO A 22 -1.26 12.73 -3.54
N SER A 23 -0.72 12.62 -2.32
CA SER A 23 -0.94 11.45 -1.48
C SER A 23 -2.33 11.48 -0.82
N PRO A 24 -3.11 10.39 -0.87
CA PRO A 24 -4.37 10.29 -0.14
C PRO A 24 -4.18 9.95 1.35
N VAL A 25 -2.97 9.54 1.76
CA VAL A 25 -2.68 9.02 3.11
C VAL A 25 -3.03 10.01 4.24
N PRO A 26 -2.80 11.34 4.11
CA PRO A 26 -3.17 12.29 5.16
C PRO A 26 -4.68 12.52 5.32
N TYR A 27 -5.49 12.10 4.35
CA TYR A 27 -6.91 12.45 4.27
C TYR A 27 -7.85 11.24 4.41
N ALA A 28 -7.40 10.06 4.02
CA ALA A 28 -8.20 8.85 4.02
C ALA A 28 -8.12 8.10 5.36
N ASP A 29 -9.22 7.47 5.75
CA ASP A 29 -9.28 6.60 6.92
C ASP A 29 -8.53 5.27 6.69
N VAL A 30 -8.55 4.81 5.44
CA VAL A 30 -7.87 3.61 4.96
C VAL A 30 -7.43 3.85 3.51
N VAL A 31 -6.21 3.44 3.17
CA VAL A 31 -5.72 3.41 1.78
C VAL A 31 -5.35 1.98 1.41
N THR A 32 -5.92 1.47 0.32
CA THR A 32 -5.55 0.16 -0.25
C THR A 32 -4.76 0.36 -1.53
N LEU A 33 -3.88 -0.60 -1.84
CA LEU A 33 -3.16 -0.60 -3.11
C LEU A 33 -2.70 -2.00 -3.51
N THR A 34 -2.65 -2.24 -4.82
CA THR A 34 -1.89 -3.36 -5.39
C THR A 34 -0.44 -2.99 -5.57
N THR A 35 0.47 -3.94 -5.37
CA THR A 35 1.92 -3.67 -5.45
C THR A 35 2.50 -3.78 -6.87
N HIS A 36 1.79 -4.36 -7.84
CA HIS A 36 2.34 -4.73 -9.16
C HIS A 36 2.09 -3.75 -10.31
N LYS A 37 1.20 -2.75 -10.13
CA LYS A 37 0.86 -1.78 -11.19
C LYS A 37 1.94 -0.69 -11.27
N THR A 38 1.56 0.57 -11.10
CA THR A 38 2.51 1.69 -11.14
C THR A 38 3.57 1.61 -10.06
N LEU A 39 3.35 0.88 -8.96
CA LEU A 39 4.36 0.62 -7.93
C LEU A 39 5.43 -0.44 -8.32
N ARG A 40 5.23 -1.19 -9.41
CA ARG A 40 6.24 -2.12 -10.00
C ARG A 40 6.85 -3.17 -9.08
N GLY A 41 6.15 -3.57 -8.03
CA GLY A 41 6.51 -4.67 -7.15
C GLY A 41 5.91 -6.02 -7.58
N PRO A 42 6.02 -7.06 -6.73
CA PRO A 42 5.41 -8.36 -7.00
C PRO A 42 3.87 -8.30 -6.89
N TRP A 43 3.20 -9.35 -7.34
CA TRP A 43 1.75 -9.51 -7.16
C TRP A 43 1.37 -9.56 -5.68
N GLY A 44 0.35 -8.79 -5.30
CA GLY A 44 -0.10 -8.64 -3.92
C GLY A 44 -0.72 -7.27 -3.67
N GLY A 45 -1.08 -7.01 -2.41
CA GLY A 45 -1.57 -5.73 -1.95
C GLY A 45 -1.00 -5.30 -0.60
N MET A 46 -1.31 -4.07 -0.23
CA MET A 46 -1.02 -3.47 1.08
C MET A 46 -2.25 -2.67 1.54
N ILE A 47 -2.40 -2.55 2.86
CA ILE A 47 -3.42 -1.74 3.51
C ILE A 47 -2.69 -0.75 4.42
N LEU A 48 -2.91 0.54 4.21
CA LEU A 48 -2.39 1.61 5.07
C LEU A 48 -3.58 2.16 5.88
N CYS A 49 -3.37 2.34 7.18
CA CYS A 49 -4.35 2.93 8.07
C CYS A 49 -3.65 3.62 9.25
N PRO A 50 -4.35 4.52 9.97
CA PRO A 50 -3.84 5.07 11.22
C PRO A 50 -3.70 3.99 12.31
N GLU A 51 -2.82 4.25 13.28
CA GLU A 51 -2.43 3.28 14.31
C GLU A 51 -3.60 2.77 15.17
N ASP A 52 -4.60 3.61 15.42
CA ASP A 52 -5.80 3.27 16.20
C ASP A 52 -6.63 2.14 15.56
N ARG A 53 -6.48 1.91 14.26
CA ARG A 53 -7.17 0.87 13.49
C ARG A 53 -6.30 -0.33 13.14
N ALA A 54 -4.99 -0.26 13.37
CA ALA A 54 -4.04 -1.31 12.97
C ALA A 54 -4.46 -2.69 13.48
N LYS A 55 -4.85 -2.80 14.77
CA LYS A 55 -5.30 -4.06 15.37
C LYS A 55 -6.56 -4.64 14.72
N GLU A 56 -7.51 -3.79 14.32
CA GLU A 56 -8.74 -4.23 13.66
C GLU A 56 -8.44 -4.74 12.24
N VAL A 57 -7.59 -4.01 11.51
CA VAL A 57 -7.16 -4.39 10.14
C VAL A 57 -6.36 -5.69 10.18
N ASP A 58 -5.37 -5.80 11.06
CA ASP A 58 -4.54 -7.00 11.17
C ASP A 58 -5.38 -8.23 11.50
N LYS A 59 -6.32 -8.11 12.46
CA LYS A 59 -7.24 -9.19 12.82
C LYS A 59 -8.15 -9.60 11.66
N ALA A 60 -8.61 -8.64 10.86
CA ALA A 60 -9.42 -8.90 9.68
C ALA A 60 -8.63 -9.64 8.59
N VAL A 61 -7.33 -9.37 8.43
CA VAL A 61 -6.45 -10.11 7.52
C VAL A 61 -6.16 -11.51 8.07
N PHE A 62 -5.65 -11.61 9.30
CA PHE A 62 -5.39 -12.88 9.98
C PHE A 62 -5.86 -12.80 11.44
N PRO A 63 -6.68 -13.74 11.94
CA PRO A 63 -7.12 -14.98 11.29
C PRO A 63 -8.39 -14.83 10.43
N GLY A 64 -8.83 -13.61 10.11
CA GLY A 64 -10.11 -13.36 9.44
C GLY A 64 -10.20 -13.89 8.01
N ALA A 65 -9.43 -13.30 7.08
CA ALA A 65 -9.55 -13.58 5.64
C ALA A 65 -8.47 -14.52 5.09
N GLN A 66 -7.30 -14.58 5.74
CA GLN A 66 -6.12 -15.30 5.27
C GLN A 66 -5.52 -16.17 6.38
N GLY A 67 -4.71 -17.15 5.96
CA GLY A 67 -3.91 -18.00 6.83
C GLY A 67 -2.43 -17.59 6.82
N GLY A 68 -1.54 -18.53 6.47
CA GLY A 68 -0.10 -18.27 6.43
C GLY A 68 0.31 -17.21 5.40
N PRO A 69 1.26 -16.31 5.73
CA PRO A 69 1.70 -15.25 4.83
C PRO A 69 2.59 -15.78 3.69
N LEU A 70 2.55 -15.11 2.54
CA LEU A 70 3.43 -15.39 1.40
C LEU A 70 4.76 -14.66 1.56
N LEU A 71 5.68 -15.22 2.36
CA LEU A 71 6.95 -14.57 2.72
C LEU A 71 7.82 -14.16 1.50
N HIS A 72 7.83 -14.96 0.43
CA HIS A 72 8.53 -14.64 -0.81
C HIS A 72 7.98 -13.37 -1.48
N ALA A 73 6.65 -13.17 -1.46
CA ALA A 73 6.02 -11.96 -1.98
C ALA A 73 6.29 -10.76 -1.06
N ILE A 74 6.31 -10.96 0.27
CA ILE A 74 6.67 -9.89 1.24
C ILE A 74 8.10 -9.42 1.02
N ALA A 75 9.06 -10.35 0.83
CA ALA A 75 10.44 -10.00 0.50
C ALA A 75 10.55 -9.21 -0.81
N GLY A 76 9.82 -9.62 -1.86
CA GLY A 76 9.76 -8.88 -3.12
C GLY A 76 9.16 -7.47 -2.97
N LYS A 77 8.16 -7.29 -2.11
CA LYS A 77 7.58 -5.96 -1.80
C LYS A 77 8.62 -5.07 -1.11
N ALA A 78 9.38 -5.61 -0.16
CA ALA A 78 10.45 -4.85 0.51
C ALA A 78 11.50 -4.34 -0.48
N ALA A 79 11.96 -5.20 -1.41
CA ALA A 79 12.89 -4.79 -2.46
C ALA A 79 12.30 -3.71 -3.38
N ALA A 80 11.02 -3.84 -3.77
CA ALA A 80 10.35 -2.84 -4.60
C ALA A 80 10.20 -1.49 -3.88
N LEU A 81 9.80 -1.50 -2.61
CA LEU A 81 9.68 -0.28 -1.79
C LEU A 81 11.03 0.41 -1.60
N HIS A 82 12.11 -0.36 -1.45
CA HIS A 82 13.46 0.20 -1.41
C HIS A 82 13.88 0.85 -2.73
N ALA A 83 13.46 0.30 -3.89
CA ALA A 83 13.70 0.95 -5.17
C ALA A 83 13.05 2.35 -5.22
N TRP A 84 11.84 2.51 -4.67
CA TRP A 84 11.15 3.81 -4.60
C TRP A 84 11.80 4.85 -3.69
N THR A 85 12.82 4.50 -2.89
CA THR A 85 13.62 5.49 -2.16
C THR A 85 14.76 6.07 -3.01
N GLN A 86 15.00 5.52 -4.20
CA GLN A 86 16.06 5.98 -5.09
C GLN A 86 15.61 7.20 -5.90
N PRO A 87 16.49 8.21 -6.14
CA PRO A 87 16.12 9.44 -6.85
C PRO A 87 15.54 9.20 -8.24
N GLU A 88 16.05 8.21 -8.97
CA GLU A 88 15.65 7.89 -10.36
C GLU A 88 14.18 7.49 -10.46
N MET A 89 13.59 7.00 -9.36
CA MET A 89 12.17 6.64 -9.34
C MET A 89 11.25 7.85 -9.33
N ARG A 90 11.75 9.04 -8.97
CA ARG A 90 10.98 10.29 -9.08
C ARG A 90 10.84 10.72 -10.53
N ASP A 91 11.91 10.58 -11.31
CA ASP A 91 11.91 10.92 -12.75
C ASP A 91 11.13 9.87 -13.57
N TYR A 92 11.08 8.62 -13.09
CA TYR A 92 10.30 7.56 -13.69
C TYR A 92 8.77 7.75 -13.55
N ALA A 93 8.34 8.38 -12.46
CA ALA A 93 6.93 8.50 -12.07
C ALA A 93 6.21 9.60 -12.86
#